data_AF-A0A2J7RHE9-F1
#
_entry.id   AF-A0A2J7RHE9-F1
#
_cell.length_a   1.000
_cell.length_b   1.000
_cell.length_c   1.000
_cell.angle_alpha   90.00
_cell.angle_beta   90.00
_cell.angle_gamma   90.00
#
_symmetry.space_group_name_H-M   'P 1'
#
loop_
_entity.id
_entity.type
_entity.pdbx_description
1 polymer ?
#
loop_
_entity_poly.entity_id
_entity_poly.type
_entity_poly.pdbx_seq_one_letter_code
_entity_poly.pdbx_strand_id
1 'polypeptide(L)'
;MMALCNVECVEKIGSFLEINYGKLSTNESGRVTTVTELHGNSETISGFGTIVISWAKMCKKSQFGKTQEDEALVRQWIEYAVCYGNYVGLAQTARQVLKELNAVLALRSYFVGSSQTLADIVLYYVLHGVMVSN
;
A
#
# COMPACT_ATOMS: atom_id res chain seq x y z
N MET A 1 15.45 7.07 -11.40
CA MET A 1 13.99 6.80 -11.43
C MET A 1 13.55 6.47 -10.02
N MET A 2 12.66 7.26 -9.43
CA MET A 2 12.27 7.07 -8.02
C MET A 2 11.19 5.99 -7.93
N ALA A 3 11.42 5.00 -7.07
CA ALA A 3 10.40 4.06 -6.62
C ALA A 3 9.25 4.83 -5.93
N LEU A 4 8.01 4.47 -6.24
CA LEU A 4 6.81 5.12 -5.70
C LEU A 4 6.39 4.56 -4.33
N CYS A 5 6.79 3.35 -3.99
CA CYS A 5 6.68 2.76 -2.66
C CYS A 5 7.78 3.30 -1.73
N ASN A 6 7.78 4.62 -1.53
CA ASN A 6 8.78 5.35 -0.76
C ASN A 6 8.21 5.90 0.57
N VAL A 7 9.04 6.62 1.33
CA VAL A 7 8.66 7.19 2.64
C VAL A 7 7.42 8.08 2.53
N GLU A 8 7.37 8.99 1.56
CA GLU A 8 6.24 9.92 1.39
C GLU A 8 4.91 9.18 1.14
N CYS A 9 4.94 8.13 0.32
CA CYS A 9 3.76 7.30 0.08
C CYS A 9 3.28 6.60 1.36
N VAL A 10 4.21 6.04 2.12
CA VAL A 10 3.93 5.38 3.40
C VAL A 10 3.40 6.39 4.44
N GLU A 11 3.93 7.60 4.50
CA GLU A 11 3.42 8.69 5.36
C GLU A 11 1.96 9.02 5.08
N LYS A 12 1.59 9.14 3.79
CA LYS A 12 0.21 9.41 3.38
C LYS A 12 -0.73 8.27 3.77
N ILE A 13 -0.29 7.03 3.60
CA ILE A 13 -1.06 5.84 4.02
C ILE A 13 -1.22 5.81 5.54
N GLY A 14 -0.14 6.03 6.30
CA GLY A 14 -0.19 6.06 7.76
C GLY A 14 -1.11 7.16 8.28
N SER A 15 -1.04 8.35 7.68
CA SER A 15 -1.94 9.47 7.98
C SER A 15 -3.41 9.11 7.72
N PHE A 16 -3.71 8.47 6.59
CA PHE A 16 -5.06 8.02 6.26
C PHE A 16 -5.58 6.97 7.24
N LEU A 17 -4.72 6.05 7.70
CA LEU A 17 -5.07 5.01 8.66
C LEU A 17 -5.17 5.52 10.11
N GLU A 18 -4.85 6.80 10.36
CA GLU A 18 -4.89 7.43 11.69
C GLU A 18 -4.04 6.71 12.75
N ILE A 19 -2.91 6.15 12.33
CA ILE A 19 -1.98 5.43 13.22
C ILE A 19 -0.82 6.31 13.65
N ASN A 20 -0.24 6.01 14.81
CA ASN A 20 1.08 6.52 15.15
C ASN A 20 2.14 5.62 14.49
N TYR A 21 2.76 6.12 13.43
CA TYR A 21 3.72 5.37 12.62
C TYR A 21 5.19 5.64 12.97
N GLY A 22 5.48 6.39 14.02
CA GLY A 22 6.85 6.68 14.46
C GLY A 22 7.70 7.40 13.41
N LYS A 23 9.02 7.28 13.54
CA LYS A 23 9.97 7.87 12.58
C LYS A 23 10.13 6.94 11.37
N LEU A 24 9.83 7.47 10.19
CA LEU A 24 10.09 6.80 8.92
C LEU A 24 11.48 7.15 8.39
N SER A 25 12.12 6.17 7.78
CA SER A 25 13.41 6.36 7.13
C SER A 25 13.61 5.34 6.01
N THR A 26 14.77 5.38 5.37
CA THR A 26 15.18 4.41 4.35
C THR A 26 16.47 3.75 4.81
N ASN A 27 16.55 2.43 4.72
CA ASN A 27 17.78 1.70 5.06
C ASN A 27 18.83 1.74 3.92
N GLU A 28 20.00 1.16 4.17
CA GLU A 28 21.10 1.07 3.20
C GLU A 28 20.70 0.39 1.87
N SER A 29 19.72 -0.51 1.91
CA SER A 29 19.18 -1.19 0.72
C SER A 29 18.13 -0.38 -0.04
N GLY A 30 17.85 0.86 0.37
CA GLY A 30 16.84 1.70 -0.27
C GLY A 30 15.39 1.37 0.11
N ARG A 31 15.16 0.50 1.11
CA ARG A 31 13.82 0.09 1.56
C ARG A 31 13.34 0.98 2.70
N VAL A 32 12.06 1.32 2.68
CA VAL A 32 11.40 2.05 3.77
C VAL A 32 11.49 1.24 5.07
N THR A 33 11.76 1.93 6.17
CA THR A 33 11.78 1.39 7.52
C THR A 33 10.98 2.28 8.45
N THR A 34 10.41 1.67 9.50
CA THR A 34 9.86 2.38 10.65
C THR A 34 10.18 1.62 11.93
N VAL A 35 10.17 2.33 13.05
CA VAL A 35 10.17 1.75 14.39
C VAL A 35 8.73 1.68 14.87
N THR A 36 8.25 0.46 15.15
CA THR A 36 6.93 0.26 15.75
C THR A 36 7.09 -0.23 17.18
N GLU A 37 6.16 0.17 18.04
CA GLU A 37 6.02 -0.43 19.36
C GLU A 37 5.02 -1.58 19.26
N LEU A 38 5.54 -2.80 19.18
CA LEU A 38 4.75 -4.02 19.21
C LEU A 38 4.96 -4.68 20.58
N HIS A 39 3.88 -4.84 21.34
CA HIS A 39 3.90 -5.52 22.65
C HIS A 39 4.86 -4.90 23.69
N GLY A 40 5.09 -3.59 23.64
CA GLY A 40 5.97 -2.88 24.58
C GLY A 40 7.46 -2.93 24.25
N ASN A 41 7.84 -3.56 23.14
CA ASN A 41 9.19 -3.52 22.60
C ASN A 41 9.22 -2.72 21.30
N SER A 42 10.23 -1.85 21.16
CA SER A 42 10.51 -1.15 19.91
C SER A 42 11.17 -2.11 18.93
N GLU A 43 10.50 -2.41 17.82
CA GLU A 43 11.04 -3.21 16.73
C GLU A 43 11.18 -2.37 15.46
N THR A 44 12.29 -2.52 14.75
CA THR A 44 12.46 -1.90 13.43
C THR A 44 11.94 -2.85 12.37
N ILE A 45 10.89 -2.47 11.67
CA ILE A 45 10.35 -3.21 10.53
C ILE A 45 10.76 -2.55 9.22
N SER A 46 10.99 -3.37 8.19
CA SER A 46 11.42 -2.90 6.87
C SER A 46 10.55 -3.48 5.75
N GLY A 47 10.36 -2.68 4.70
CA GLY A 47 9.63 -3.05 3.50
C GLY A 47 8.23 -2.45 3.48
N PHE A 48 7.90 -1.81 2.35
CA PHE A 48 6.62 -1.11 2.16
C PHE A 48 5.41 -1.98 2.53
N GLY A 49 5.31 -3.19 1.93
CA GLY A 49 4.20 -4.11 2.19
C GLY A 49 4.09 -4.56 3.64
N THR A 50 5.23 -4.91 4.26
CA THR A 50 5.30 -5.31 5.68
C THR A 50 4.76 -4.20 6.58
N ILE A 51 5.19 -2.96 6.34
CA ILE A 51 4.81 -1.79 7.12
C ILE A 51 3.31 -1.53 7.03
N VAL A 52 2.77 -1.38 5.81
CA VAL A 52 1.35 -1.06 5.63
C VAL A 52 0.42 -2.18 6.14
N ILE A 53 0.83 -3.44 6.00
CA ILE A 53 0.08 -4.58 6.55
C ILE A 53 0.12 -4.59 8.08
N SER A 54 1.28 -4.32 8.69
CA SER A 54 1.42 -4.24 10.15
C SER A 54 0.51 -3.15 10.73
N TRP A 55 0.53 -1.98 10.11
CA TRP A 55 -0.30 -0.83 10.48
C TRP A 55 -1.80 -1.06 10.30
N ALA A 56 -2.20 -1.70 9.21
CA ALA A 56 -3.59 -2.09 8.98
C ALA A 56 -4.14 -3.01 10.10
N LYS A 57 -3.29 -3.83 10.73
CA LYS A 57 -3.67 -4.66 11.88
C LYS A 57 -3.83 -3.89 13.19
N MET A 58 -3.23 -2.70 13.29
CA MET A 58 -3.36 -1.82 14.45
C MET A 58 -4.63 -0.96 14.41
N CYS A 59 -5.30 -0.90 13.25
CA CYS A 59 -6.52 -0.12 13.07
C CYS A 59 -7.70 -0.74 13.85
N LYS A 60 -8.58 0.12 14.40
CA LYS A 60 -9.79 -0.33 15.10
C LYS A 60 -10.79 -1.05 14.17
N LYS A 61 -10.86 -0.61 12.91
CA LYS A 61 -11.68 -1.24 11.86
C LYS A 61 -10.79 -2.12 10.99
N SER A 62 -11.26 -3.32 10.67
CA SER A 62 -10.57 -4.22 9.74
C SER A 62 -10.34 -3.53 8.41
N GLN A 63 -9.09 -3.60 7.92
CA GLN A 63 -8.70 -3.12 6.59
C GLN A 63 -8.53 -4.29 5.60
N PHE A 64 -8.90 -5.51 6.00
CA PHE A 64 -8.66 -6.75 5.25
C PHE A 64 -9.95 -7.37 4.68
N GLY A 65 -11.06 -6.63 4.70
CA GLY A 65 -12.38 -7.16 4.34
C GLY A 65 -13.01 -8.00 5.45
N LYS A 66 -13.95 -8.87 5.07
CA LYS A 66 -14.80 -9.64 6.01
C LYS A 66 -14.42 -11.11 6.10
N THR A 67 -13.79 -11.66 5.07
CA THR A 67 -13.45 -13.09 4.98
C THR A 67 -11.93 -13.29 4.91
N GLN A 68 -11.47 -14.53 5.13
CA GLN A 68 -10.06 -14.87 4.92
C GLN A 68 -9.65 -14.77 3.44
N GLU A 69 -10.59 -14.99 2.53
CA GLU A 69 -10.38 -14.78 1.09
C GLU A 69 -10.14 -13.29 0.80
N ASP A 70 -10.94 -12.40 1.39
CA ASP A 70 -10.71 -10.96 1.27
C ASP A 70 -9.31 -10.58 1.78
N GLU A 71 -8.90 -11.11 2.94
CA GLU A 71 -7.56 -10.82 3.48
C GLU A 71 -6.45 -11.28 2.53
N ALA A 72 -6.60 -12.47 1.94
CA ALA A 72 -5.65 -12.99 0.95
C ALA A 72 -5.59 -12.10 -0.29
N LEU A 73 -6.74 -11.68 -0.83
CA LEU A 73 -6.82 -10.77 -1.98
C LEU A 73 -6.24 -9.39 -1.65
N VAL A 74 -6.47 -8.86 -0.46
CA VAL A 74 -5.87 -7.59 -0.03
C VAL A 74 -4.34 -7.71 -0.05
N ARG A 75 -3.79 -8.78 0.53
CA ARG A 75 -2.34 -9.02 0.54
C ARG A 75 -1.76 -9.18 -0.87
N GLN A 76 -2.49 -9.86 -1.77
CA GLN A 76 -2.13 -9.96 -3.18
C GLN A 76 -2.03 -8.58 -3.84
N TRP A 77 -2.98 -7.68 -3.57
CA TRP A 77 -2.93 -6.31 -4.11
C TRP A 77 -1.77 -5.49 -3.53
N ILE A 78 -1.40 -5.72 -2.26
CA ILE A 78 -0.20 -5.09 -1.67
C ILE A 78 1.07 -5.59 -2.38
N GLU A 79 1.16 -6.89 -2.66
CA GLU A 79 2.26 -7.45 -3.45
C GLU A 79 2.28 -6.86 -4.87
N TYR A 80 1.13 -6.79 -5.53
CA TYR A 80 1.02 -6.18 -6.86
C TYR A 80 1.48 -4.71 -6.87
N ALA A 81 1.10 -3.93 -5.85
CA ALA A 81 1.55 -2.55 -5.69
C ALA A 81 3.08 -2.46 -5.55
N VAL A 82 3.72 -3.36 -4.81
CA VAL A 82 5.19 -3.37 -4.63
C VAL A 82 5.91 -3.85 -5.90
N CYS A 83 5.39 -4.87 -6.58
CA CYS A 83 6.03 -5.49 -7.74
C CYS A 83 5.82 -4.72 -9.04
N TYR A 84 4.65 -4.09 -9.22
CA TYR A 84 4.27 -3.42 -10.47
C TYR A 84 3.93 -1.94 -10.25
N GLY A 85 3.09 -1.64 -9.26
CA GLY A 85 2.69 -0.27 -8.92
C GLY A 85 3.88 0.65 -8.63
N ASN A 86 4.90 0.13 -7.94
CA ASN A 86 6.12 0.85 -7.57
C ASN A 86 6.87 1.46 -8.77
N TYR A 87 6.65 0.91 -9.97
CA TYR A 87 7.34 1.28 -11.20
C TYR A 87 6.45 2.00 -12.21
N VAL A 88 5.24 2.45 -11.83
CA VAL A 88 4.35 3.18 -12.77
C VAL A 88 4.88 4.56 -13.19
N GLY A 89 6.02 5.01 -12.64
CA GLY A 89 6.76 6.14 -13.22
C GLY A 89 7.28 5.85 -14.64
N LEU A 90 7.35 4.58 -15.06
CA LEU A 90 7.63 4.16 -16.43
C LEU A 90 6.34 4.13 -17.26
N ALA A 91 6.30 4.88 -18.37
CA ALA A 91 5.11 4.95 -19.23
C ALA A 91 4.61 3.59 -19.75
N GLN A 92 5.51 2.62 -19.99
CA GLN A 92 5.12 1.27 -20.39
C GLN A 92 4.44 0.53 -19.24
N THR A 93 5.04 0.54 -18.05
CA THR A 93 4.48 -0.07 -16.84
C THR A 93 3.17 0.61 -16.43
N ALA A 94 3.09 1.94 -16.49
CA ALA A 94 1.88 2.69 -16.24
C ALA A 94 0.73 2.22 -17.13
N ARG A 95 0.96 2.13 -18.45
CA ARG A 95 -0.07 1.67 -19.40
C ARG A 95 -0.52 0.24 -19.11
N GLN A 96 0.42 -0.65 -18.77
CA GLN A 96 0.09 -2.02 -18.41
C GLN A 96 -0.76 -2.07 -17.13
N VAL A 97 -0.26 -1.46 -16.04
CA VAL A 97 -0.94 -1.45 -14.74
C VAL A 97 -2.33 -0.83 -14.86
N LEU A 98 -2.46 0.36 -15.47
CA LEU A 98 -3.75 1.03 -15.62
C LEU A 98 -4.74 0.21 -16.46
N LYS A 99 -4.27 -0.50 -17.50
CA LYS A 99 -5.12 -1.40 -18.29
C LYS A 99 -5.63 -2.58 -17.45
N GLU A 100 -4.77 -3.20 -16.66
CA GLU A 100 -5.12 -4.32 -15.77
C GLU A 100 -6.11 -3.88 -14.69
N LEU A 101 -5.84 -2.76 -14.01
CA LEU A 101 -6.72 -2.22 -12.97
C LEU A 101 -8.08 -1.78 -13.55
N ASN A 102 -8.10 -1.19 -14.74
CA ASN A 102 -9.35 -0.85 -15.42
C ASN A 102 -10.20 -2.09 -15.72
N ALA A 103 -9.58 -3.21 -16.11
CA ALA A 103 -10.31 -4.46 -16.32
C ALA A 103 -10.88 -5.04 -15.01
N VAL A 104 -10.13 -4.95 -13.90
CA VAL A 104 -10.60 -5.40 -12.58
C VAL A 104 -11.76 -4.54 -12.08
N LEU A 105 -11.63 -3.22 -12.19
CA LEU A 105 -12.63 -2.27 -11.69
C LEU A 105 -13.85 -2.12 -12.62
N ALA A 106 -13.81 -2.66 -13.85
CA ALA A 106 -14.95 -2.64 -14.76
C ALA A 106 -16.21 -3.29 -14.17
N LEU A 107 -16.03 -4.25 -13.24
CA LEU A 107 -17.12 -4.98 -12.59
C LEU A 107 -17.12 -4.82 -11.06
N ARG A 108 -16.30 -3.93 -10.50
CA ARG A 108 -16.10 -3.80 -9.05
C ARG A 108 -15.98 -2.35 -8.63
N SER A 109 -16.63 -1.98 -7.53
CA SER A 109 -16.48 -0.65 -6.91
C SER A 109 -15.18 -0.51 -6.09
N TYR A 110 -14.63 -1.63 -5.61
CA TYR A 110 -13.40 -1.71 -4.81
C TYR A 110 -12.55 -2.89 -5.29
N PHE A 111 -11.26 -2.90 -4.99
CA PHE A 111 -10.37 -3.99 -5.41
C PHE A 111 -10.73 -5.34 -4.77
N VAL A 112 -11.23 -5.30 -3.53
CA VAL A 112 -11.62 -6.48 -2.74
C VAL A 112 -12.99 -6.27 -2.12
N GLY A 113 -13.87 -7.28 -2.24
CA GLY A 113 -15.19 -7.27 -1.64
C GLY A 113 -16.08 -6.11 -2.12
N SER A 114 -16.88 -5.56 -1.20
CA SER A 114 -17.87 -4.50 -1.47
C SER A 114 -17.67 -3.25 -0.60
N SER A 115 -16.50 -3.10 0.01
CA SER A 115 -16.14 -1.96 0.87
C SER A 115 -14.66 -1.64 0.73
N GLN A 116 -14.27 -0.40 1.06
CA GLN A 116 -12.88 0.02 1.07
C GLN A 116 -12.01 -0.89 1.97
N THR A 117 -10.84 -1.26 1.45
CA THR A 117 -9.82 -2.05 2.13
C THR A 117 -8.45 -1.39 2.01
N LEU A 118 -7.43 -1.98 2.63
CA LEU A 118 -6.04 -1.55 2.48
C LEU A 118 -5.58 -1.54 1.01
N ALA A 119 -6.11 -2.46 0.18
CA ALA A 119 -5.77 -2.51 -1.24
C ALA A 119 -6.11 -1.20 -1.96
N ASP A 120 -7.31 -0.66 -1.72
CA ASP A 120 -7.78 0.59 -2.32
C ASP A 120 -6.93 1.78 -1.88
N ILE A 121 -6.61 1.86 -0.58
CA ILE A 121 -5.81 2.94 0.01
C ILE A 121 -4.40 2.94 -0.57
N VAL A 122 -3.75 1.77 -0.59
CA VAL A 122 -2.38 1.62 -1.07
C VAL A 122 -2.29 1.93 -2.56
N LEU A 123 -3.17 1.34 -3.39
CA LEU A 123 -3.15 1.57 -4.83
C LEU A 123 -3.47 3.03 -5.16
N TYR A 124 -4.39 3.68 -4.43
CA TYR A 124 -4.67 5.11 -4.61
C TYR A 124 -3.39 5.96 -4.46
N TYR A 125 -2.66 5.82 -3.36
CA TYR A 125 -1.48 6.64 -3.12
C TYR A 125 -0.30 6.29 -4.03
N VAL A 126 -0.12 5.01 -4.38
CA VAL A 126 0.92 4.57 -5.33
C VAL A 126 0.66 5.13 -6.73
N LEU A 127 -0.61 5.17 -7.17
CA LEU A 127 -0.98 5.61 -8.52
C LEU A 127 -1.24 7.11 -8.63
N HIS A 128 -1.42 7.81 -7.50
CA HIS A 128 -1.83 9.21 -7.45
C HIS A 128 -1.01 10.11 -8.38
N GLY A 129 0.31 9.97 -8.37
CA GLY A 129 1.20 10.77 -9.23
C GLY A 129 0.90 10.61 -10.72
N VAL A 130 0.65 9.39 -11.18
CA VAL A 130 0.33 9.12 -12.59
C VAL A 130 -1.08 9.60 -12.95
N MET A 131 -2.02 9.54 -12.01
CA MET A 131 -3.42 9.92 -12.25
C MET A 131 -3.63 11.45 -12.31
N VAL A 132 -2.82 12.23 -11.60
CA VAL A 132 -2.95 13.71 -11.55
C VAL A 132 -2.09 14.40 -12.61
N SER A 133 -1.10 13.72 -13.18
CA SER A 133 -0.14 14.31 -14.14
C SER A 133 -0.66 14.35 -15.60
N ASN A 134 -1.89 14.80 -15.82
CA ASN A 134 -2.42 15.09 -17.16
C ASN A 134 -2.06 16.52 -17.61
#